data_AF-A0A099BT21-F1
#
_entry.id   AF-A0A099BT21-F1
#
_cell.length_a   1.000
_cell.length_b   1.000
_cell.length_c   1.000
_cell.angle_alpha   90.00
_cell.angle_beta   90.00
_cell.angle_gamma   90.00
#
_symmetry.space_group_name_H-M   'P 1'
#
loop_
_entity.id
_entity.type
_entity.pdbx_description
1 polymer ?
#
loop_
_entity_poly.entity_id
_entity_poly.type
_entity_poly.pdbx_seq_one_letter_code
_entity_poly.pdbx_strand_id
1 'polypeptide(L)'
;MKQRPSSPSFADLIVGHRKVKQTFFFQIDQIIDWNPIRGLIEIAYTKGNRPTGRPSYDSLVLFKTELLRTWYGLSDGEVEEQVNDRLSFSRFVGLGLDDCAPDSTTVCRFRNILVEADLYDNVLQEINRQLELAGVLVKRGAIVDASITDSPRRPRGRKEYEVVEDRNEESGRDVAENAMVKEIVKPNVDGEARWVKKMGKLHFGYKRHSVTDENGLVIAEETTPANESDIKHLEKPLEKAKLPQSTPVYADKGYDSTANKDVLKRMKLKSRIMHKGVRGRKLTEREQRINVAISKTRYKVERTFGSIHRWFHGGIARYVGLAKTHAQHIMEAIAYNLYRTPGIIVSNSLK
;
A
#
# COMPACT_ATOMS: atom_id res chain seq x y z
N MET A 1 15.12 -25.76 9.14
CA MET A 1 14.88 -25.77 7.67
C MET A 1 13.58 -25.07 7.36
N LYS A 2 13.45 -24.39 6.21
CA LYS A 2 12.15 -23.89 5.71
C LYS A 2 11.42 -25.01 4.95
N GLN A 3 10.09 -25.09 5.07
CA GLN A 3 9.27 -25.87 4.16
C GLN A 3 9.46 -25.30 2.76
N ARG A 4 9.82 -26.15 1.80
CA ARG A 4 9.80 -25.77 0.38
C ARG A 4 8.37 -25.92 -0.12
N PRO A 5 7.95 -25.15 -1.14
CA PRO A 5 6.68 -25.44 -1.82
C PRO A 5 6.67 -26.90 -2.26
N SER A 6 5.56 -27.56 -2.02
CA SER A 6 5.46 -29.02 -2.11
C SER A 6 5.55 -29.49 -3.54
N SER A 7 6.25 -30.60 -3.75
CA SER A 7 6.22 -31.28 -5.05
C SER A 7 4.84 -31.92 -5.24
N PRO A 8 4.24 -31.82 -6.44
CA PRO A 8 2.88 -32.30 -6.65
C PRO A 8 2.79 -33.81 -6.38
N SER A 9 1.88 -34.18 -5.49
CA SER A 9 1.52 -35.57 -5.21
C SER A 9 0.65 -36.16 -6.32
N PHE A 10 0.42 -37.48 -6.28
CA PHE A 10 -0.51 -38.14 -7.19
C PHE A 10 -1.94 -37.59 -7.07
N ALA A 11 -2.36 -37.22 -5.85
CA ALA A 11 -3.65 -36.57 -5.62
C ALA A 11 -3.70 -35.17 -6.26
N ASP A 12 -2.60 -34.41 -6.20
CA ASP A 12 -2.51 -33.09 -6.83
C ASP A 12 -2.64 -33.16 -8.36
N LEU A 13 -2.04 -34.18 -8.98
CA LEU A 13 -2.17 -34.45 -10.41
C LEU A 13 -3.62 -34.75 -10.81
N ILE A 14 -4.29 -35.66 -10.10
CA ILE A 14 -5.70 -36.01 -10.34
C ILE A 14 -6.61 -34.79 -10.22
N VAL A 15 -6.43 -34.01 -9.16
CA VAL A 15 -7.22 -32.80 -8.93
C VAL A 15 -6.82 -31.70 -9.94
N GLY A 16 -5.60 -31.76 -10.48
CA GLY A 16 -5.07 -30.89 -11.55
C GLY A 16 -5.86 -31.00 -12.84
N HIS A 17 -6.43 -32.17 -13.12
CA HIS A 17 -7.30 -32.43 -14.27
C HIS A 17 -8.72 -31.87 -14.14
N ARG A 18 -9.13 -31.40 -12.95
CA ARG A 18 -10.42 -30.70 -12.82
C ARG A 18 -10.36 -29.41 -13.64
N LYS A 19 -11.36 -29.18 -14.49
CA LYS A 19 -11.54 -27.93 -15.26
C LYS A 19 -11.79 -26.75 -14.30
N VAL A 20 -10.75 -26.29 -13.63
CA VAL A 20 -10.76 -24.96 -13.05
C VAL A 20 -10.55 -24.03 -14.24
N LYS A 21 -11.60 -23.30 -14.66
CA LYS A 21 -11.49 -22.24 -15.69
C LYS A 21 -10.23 -21.45 -15.42
N GLN A 22 -9.40 -21.16 -16.43
CA GLN A 22 -8.14 -20.40 -16.29
C GLN A 22 -8.32 -19.32 -15.23
N THR A 23 -7.78 -19.57 -14.03
CA THR A 23 -8.09 -18.75 -12.87
C THR A 23 -7.20 -17.53 -12.93
N PHE A 24 -7.72 -16.42 -12.41
CA PHE A 24 -6.95 -15.22 -12.12
C PHE A 24 -5.57 -15.55 -11.51
N PHE A 25 -5.51 -16.49 -10.56
CA PHE A 25 -4.26 -16.93 -9.92
C PHE A 25 -3.23 -17.52 -10.88
N PHE A 26 -3.66 -18.39 -11.80
CA PHE A 26 -2.76 -18.94 -12.81
C PHE A 26 -2.19 -17.85 -13.71
N GLN A 27 -3.02 -16.87 -14.10
CA GLN A 27 -2.55 -15.74 -14.91
C GLN A 27 -1.48 -14.94 -14.15
N ILE A 28 -1.69 -14.65 -12.86
CA ILE A 28 -0.69 -13.93 -12.06
C ILE A 28 0.61 -14.71 -11.92
N ASP A 29 0.54 -16.03 -11.68
CA ASP A 29 1.74 -16.89 -11.59
C ASP A 29 2.52 -16.97 -12.91
N GLN A 30 1.89 -16.73 -14.06
CA GLN A 30 2.57 -16.64 -15.35
C GLN A 30 3.15 -15.25 -15.63
N ILE A 31 2.57 -14.19 -15.05
CA ILE A 31 2.96 -12.80 -15.30
C ILE A 31 4.10 -12.37 -14.37
N ILE A 32 4.11 -12.85 -13.14
CA ILE A 32 5.06 -12.44 -12.09
C ILE A 32 6.07 -13.55 -11.82
N ASP A 33 7.35 -13.22 -11.95
CA ASP A 33 8.42 -14.03 -11.39
C ASP A 33 8.52 -13.76 -9.88
N TRP A 34 8.16 -14.76 -9.08
CA TRP A 34 8.17 -14.65 -7.63
C TRP A 34 9.57 -14.79 -7.00
N ASN A 35 10.59 -15.23 -7.74
CA ASN A 35 11.91 -15.46 -7.16
C ASN A 35 12.63 -14.18 -6.70
N PRO A 36 12.62 -13.06 -7.46
CA PRO A 36 13.14 -11.79 -6.95
C PRO A 36 12.43 -11.31 -5.68
N ILE A 37 11.10 -11.48 -5.62
CA ILE A 37 10.28 -11.10 -4.46
C ILE A 37 10.65 -11.96 -3.24
N ARG A 38 10.82 -13.27 -3.44
CA ARG A 38 11.36 -14.19 -2.43
C ARG A 38 12.69 -13.67 -1.89
N GLY A 39 13.63 -13.36 -2.77
CA GLY A 39 14.96 -12.87 -2.39
C GLY A 39 14.90 -11.63 -1.50
N LEU A 40 14.05 -10.65 -1.85
CA LEU A 40 13.83 -9.45 -1.04
C LEU A 40 13.28 -9.77 0.35
N ILE A 41 12.27 -10.64 0.43
CA ILE A 41 11.64 -11.03 1.69
C ILE A 41 12.61 -11.81 2.59
N GLU A 42 13.45 -12.66 2.01
CA GLU A 42 14.38 -13.51 2.76
C GLU A 42 15.52 -12.73 3.42
N ILE A 43 15.76 -11.46 3.03
CA ILE A 43 16.68 -10.55 3.74
C ILE A 43 16.25 -10.39 5.21
N ALA A 44 14.95 -10.23 5.46
CA ALA A 44 14.40 -10.09 6.81
C ALA A 44 13.88 -11.41 7.38
N TYR A 45 13.25 -12.24 6.56
CA TYR A 45 12.65 -13.51 6.99
C TYR A 45 13.68 -14.64 7.03
N THR A 46 14.52 -14.62 8.08
CA THR A 46 15.57 -15.62 8.36
C THR A 46 15.10 -16.83 9.17
N LYS A 47 13.82 -16.85 9.58
CA LYS A 47 13.23 -18.00 10.29
C LYS A 47 13.32 -19.25 9.43
N GLY A 48 13.84 -20.33 10.02
CA GLY A 48 14.11 -21.60 9.34
C GLY A 48 15.58 -21.99 9.23
N ASN A 49 16.50 -21.09 9.60
CA ASN A 49 17.95 -21.36 9.64
C ASN A 49 18.41 -22.07 10.93
N ARG A 50 17.50 -22.32 11.88
CA ARG A 50 17.80 -23.07 13.11
C ARG A 50 17.65 -24.59 12.88
N PRO A 51 18.56 -25.42 13.42
CA PRO A 51 18.51 -26.87 13.26
C PRO A 51 17.44 -27.57 14.11
N THR A 52 16.77 -26.86 15.02
CA THR A 52 15.75 -27.42 15.94
C THR A 52 14.39 -26.72 15.80
N GLY A 53 13.30 -27.50 15.86
CA GLY A 53 11.91 -27.03 15.80
C GLY A 53 11.15 -27.40 14.51
N ARG A 54 9.82 -27.16 14.48
CA ARG A 54 8.99 -27.35 13.27
C ARG A 54 9.55 -26.46 12.14
N PRO A 55 9.69 -26.98 10.91
CA PRO A 55 10.13 -26.19 9.78
C PRO A 55 9.25 -24.94 9.62
N SER A 56 9.87 -23.78 9.41
CA SER A 56 9.12 -22.56 9.13
C SER A 56 8.55 -22.60 7.72
N TYR A 57 7.42 -21.93 7.51
CA TYR A 57 6.83 -21.82 6.19
C TYR A 57 7.74 -21.06 5.21
N ASP A 58 7.58 -21.38 3.93
CA ASP A 58 8.20 -20.66 2.84
C ASP A 58 7.78 -19.18 2.84
N SER A 59 8.70 -18.27 2.50
CA SER A 59 8.38 -16.84 2.45
C SER A 59 7.33 -16.51 1.39
N LEU A 60 7.32 -17.21 0.25
CA LEU A 60 6.31 -17.00 -0.78
C LEU A 60 4.95 -17.52 -0.38
N VAL A 61 4.88 -18.63 0.36
CA VAL A 61 3.62 -19.14 0.91
C VAL A 61 2.98 -18.04 1.77
N LEU A 62 3.74 -17.46 2.70
CA LEU A 62 3.21 -16.41 3.58
C LEU A 62 2.84 -15.13 2.83
N PHE A 63 3.65 -14.71 1.85
CA PHE A 63 3.36 -13.52 1.05
C PHE A 63 2.12 -13.70 0.16
N LYS A 64 1.96 -14.86 -0.47
CA LYS A 64 0.77 -15.17 -1.27
C LYS A 64 -0.48 -15.32 -0.41
N THR A 65 -0.36 -15.83 0.82
CA THR A 65 -1.46 -15.82 1.80
C THR A 65 -1.88 -14.38 2.14
N GLU A 66 -0.94 -13.44 2.33
CA GLU A 66 -1.28 -12.01 2.50
C GLU A 66 -1.96 -11.41 1.27
N LEU A 67 -1.54 -11.78 0.06
CA LEU A 67 -2.22 -11.36 -1.17
C LEU A 67 -3.67 -11.83 -1.22
N LEU A 68 -3.94 -13.11 -0.91
CA LEU A 68 -5.30 -13.64 -0.81
C LEU A 68 -6.11 -12.89 0.25
N ARG A 69 -5.52 -12.67 1.41
CA ARG A 69 -6.14 -11.92 2.50
C ARG A 69 -6.57 -10.52 2.06
N THR A 70 -5.72 -9.82 1.31
CA THR A 70 -6.03 -8.49 0.77
C THR A 70 -7.08 -8.55 -0.34
N TRP A 71 -6.94 -9.44 -1.33
CA TRP A 71 -7.89 -9.54 -2.45
C TRP A 71 -9.32 -9.87 -2.02
N TYR A 72 -9.48 -10.65 -0.95
CA TYR A 72 -10.79 -11.06 -0.46
C TYR A 72 -11.23 -10.33 0.81
N GLY A 73 -10.44 -9.37 1.31
CA GLY A 73 -10.76 -8.61 2.53
C GLY A 73 -10.80 -9.46 3.82
N LEU A 74 -10.18 -10.63 3.82
CA LEU A 74 -10.27 -11.62 4.90
C LEU A 74 -9.47 -11.20 6.13
N SER A 75 -9.88 -11.62 7.32
CA SER A 75 -9.08 -11.59 8.54
C SER A 75 -7.97 -12.65 8.54
N ASP A 76 -7.08 -12.61 9.54
CA ASP A 76 -5.97 -13.56 9.65
C ASP A 76 -6.48 -15.00 9.91
N GLY A 77 -7.61 -15.17 10.60
CA GLY A 77 -8.24 -16.48 10.82
C GLY A 77 -9.04 -16.96 9.61
N GLU A 78 -9.78 -16.06 8.95
CA GLU A 78 -10.53 -16.42 7.74
C GLU A 78 -9.61 -16.83 6.58
N VAL A 79 -8.44 -16.19 6.42
CA VAL A 79 -7.51 -16.60 5.35
C VAL A 79 -6.91 -17.98 5.63
N GLU A 80 -6.65 -18.32 6.89
CA GLU A 80 -6.20 -19.66 7.30
C GLU A 80 -7.25 -20.71 6.92
N GLU A 81 -8.51 -20.52 7.31
CA GLU A 81 -9.63 -21.41 6.97
C GLU A 81 -9.82 -21.54 5.46
N GLN A 82 -9.85 -20.41 4.74
CA GLN A 82 -10.06 -20.40 3.29
C GLN A 82 -8.91 -21.07 2.51
N VAL A 83 -7.67 -20.97 2.98
CA VAL A 83 -6.53 -21.68 2.36
C VAL A 83 -6.65 -23.19 2.57
N ASN A 84 -7.11 -23.65 3.74
CA ASN A 84 -7.35 -25.06 4.00
C ASN A 84 -8.53 -25.61 3.17
N ASP A 85 -9.63 -24.86 3.05
CA ASP A 85 -10.86 -25.35 2.43
C ASP A 85 -10.88 -25.22 0.91
N ARG A 86 -10.24 -24.17 0.37
CA ARG A 86 -10.32 -23.86 -1.06
C ARG A 86 -9.05 -24.30 -1.76
N LEU A 87 -9.21 -25.37 -2.53
CA LEU A 87 -8.17 -25.88 -3.43
C LEU A 87 -7.52 -24.79 -4.31
N SER A 88 -8.29 -23.81 -4.81
CA SER A 88 -7.70 -22.73 -5.62
C SER A 88 -6.77 -21.82 -4.83
N PHE A 89 -7.01 -21.64 -3.53
CA PHE A 89 -6.16 -20.83 -2.65
C PHE A 89 -4.92 -21.61 -2.23
N SER A 90 -5.09 -22.85 -1.75
CA SER A 90 -3.99 -23.76 -1.43
C SER A 90 -2.99 -23.87 -2.59
N ARG A 91 -3.50 -24.12 -3.81
CA ARG A 91 -2.67 -24.20 -5.02
C ARG A 91 -1.94 -22.91 -5.34
N PHE A 92 -2.62 -21.76 -5.28
CA PHE A 92 -1.99 -20.47 -5.58
C PHE A 92 -0.84 -20.19 -4.61
N VAL A 93 -1.06 -20.42 -3.32
CA VAL A 93 -0.07 -20.24 -2.26
C VAL A 93 1.11 -21.22 -2.41
N GLY A 94 0.90 -22.38 -3.03
CA GLY A 94 1.92 -23.39 -3.28
C GLY A 94 1.96 -24.50 -2.23
N LEU A 95 0.82 -24.75 -1.57
CA LEU A 95 0.62 -25.88 -0.66
C LEU A 95 0.05 -27.07 -1.43
N GLY A 96 0.54 -28.27 -1.13
CA GLY A 96 -0.06 -29.53 -1.56
C GLY A 96 -1.30 -29.86 -0.74
N LEU A 97 -2.06 -30.87 -1.18
CA LEU A 97 -3.26 -31.32 -0.48
C LEU A 97 -3.02 -31.83 0.95
N ASP A 98 -1.82 -32.37 1.21
CA ASP A 98 -1.45 -32.93 2.51
C ASP A 98 -0.82 -31.88 3.45
N ASP A 99 -0.60 -30.65 2.97
CA ASP A 99 0.00 -29.57 3.76
C ASP A 99 -1.04 -28.77 4.52
N CYS A 100 -0.73 -28.42 5.77
CA CYS A 100 -1.56 -27.50 6.55
C CYS A 100 -1.26 -26.04 6.20
N ALA A 101 -2.31 -25.22 6.08
CA ALA A 101 -2.16 -23.79 5.92
C ALA A 101 -1.39 -23.14 7.09
N PRO A 102 -0.66 -22.04 6.86
CA PRO A 102 -0.06 -21.26 7.93
C PRO A 102 -1.15 -20.74 8.87
N ASP A 103 -0.93 -20.92 10.17
CA ASP A 103 -1.83 -20.37 11.18
C ASP A 103 -1.85 -18.83 11.16
N SER A 104 -2.96 -18.25 11.62
CA SER A 104 -3.20 -16.81 11.70
C SER A 104 -2.10 -16.05 12.44
N THR A 105 -1.51 -16.63 13.48
CA THR A 105 -0.41 -16.00 14.25
C THR A 105 0.89 -15.96 13.46
N THR A 106 1.14 -16.98 12.64
CA THR A 106 2.31 -17.08 11.76
C THR A 106 2.22 -16.02 10.66
N VAL A 107 1.04 -15.84 10.05
CA VAL A 107 0.77 -14.77 9.07
C VAL A 107 0.97 -13.39 9.71
N CYS A 108 0.39 -13.15 10.89
CA CYS A 108 0.58 -11.88 11.62
C CYS A 108 2.06 -11.58 11.95
N ARG A 109 2.81 -12.58 12.43
CA ARG A 109 4.24 -12.43 12.73
C ARG A 109 5.06 -12.13 11.49
N PHE A 110 4.78 -12.80 10.37
CA PHE A 110 5.44 -12.54 9.10
C PHE A 110 5.26 -11.09 8.65
N ARG A 111 4.03 -10.59 8.71
CA ARG A 111 3.72 -9.19 8.40
C ARG A 111 4.50 -8.22 9.26
N ASN A 112 4.54 -8.43 10.58
CA ASN A 112 5.30 -7.56 11.48
C ASN A 112 6.81 -7.56 11.14
N ILE A 113 7.39 -8.70 10.78
CA ILE A 113 8.79 -8.79 10.32
C ILE A 113 9.03 -7.90 9.10
N LEU A 114 8.12 -7.93 8.11
CA LEU A 114 8.25 -7.09 6.91
C LEU A 114 8.05 -5.61 7.19
N VAL A 115 7.16 -5.25 8.13
CA VAL A 115 6.95 -3.87 8.57
C VAL A 115 8.21 -3.35 9.28
N GLU A 116 8.77 -4.12 10.20
CA GLU A 116 9.98 -3.75 10.96
C GLU A 116 11.20 -3.60 10.06
N ALA A 117 11.26 -4.38 8.97
CA ALA A 117 12.33 -4.32 7.98
C ALA A 117 12.09 -3.32 6.83
N ASP A 118 10.97 -2.59 6.84
CA ASP A 118 10.57 -1.61 5.81
C ASP A 118 10.59 -2.15 4.36
N LEU A 119 10.22 -3.42 4.17
CA LEU A 119 10.39 -4.11 2.87
C LEU A 119 9.24 -3.92 1.89
N TYR A 120 8.09 -3.42 2.32
CA TYR A 120 6.89 -3.35 1.48
C TYR A 120 7.09 -2.45 0.24
N ASP A 121 7.74 -1.30 0.41
CA ASP A 121 8.06 -0.40 -0.71
C ASP A 121 8.96 -1.09 -1.75
N ASN A 122 9.96 -1.87 -1.32
CA ASN A 122 10.83 -2.63 -2.21
C ASN A 122 10.07 -3.71 -2.97
N VAL A 123 9.13 -4.40 -2.32
CA VAL A 123 8.30 -5.42 -2.97
C VAL A 123 7.40 -4.79 -4.03
N LEU A 124 6.77 -3.65 -3.75
CA LEU A 124 5.98 -2.92 -4.76
C LEU A 124 6.86 -2.45 -5.93
N GLN A 125 8.06 -1.94 -5.64
CA GLN A 125 9.01 -1.53 -6.69
C GLN A 125 9.41 -2.70 -7.59
N GLU A 126 9.67 -3.88 -7.03
CA GLU A 126 10.03 -5.07 -7.81
C GLU A 126 8.87 -5.57 -8.67
N ILE A 127 7.65 -5.61 -8.14
CA ILE A 127 6.46 -5.96 -8.92
C ILE A 127 6.26 -4.94 -10.05
N ASN A 128 6.36 -3.65 -9.75
CA ASN A 128 6.23 -2.60 -10.76
C ASN A 128 7.31 -2.69 -11.83
N ARG A 129 8.55 -3.04 -11.47
CA ARG A 129 9.64 -3.30 -12.43
C ARG A 129 9.28 -4.42 -13.40
N GLN A 130 8.71 -5.52 -12.91
CA GLN A 130 8.27 -6.62 -13.77
C GLN A 130 7.08 -6.21 -14.67
N LEU A 131 6.11 -5.47 -14.14
CA LEU A 131 4.98 -4.96 -14.91
C LEU A 131 5.40 -3.93 -15.98
N GLU A 132 6.44 -3.14 -15.72
CA GLU A 132 7.05 -2.24 -16.70
C GLU A 132 7.71 -3.03 -17.84
N LEU A 133 8.46 -4.09 -17.51
CA LEU A 133 9.08 -4.97 -18.52
C LEU A 133 8.04 -5.69 -19.38
N ALA A 134 6.90 -6.06 -18.80
CA ALA A 134 5.77 -6.63 -19.52
C ALA A 134 4.96 -5.60 -20.33
N GLY A 135 5.33 -4.31 -20.30
CA GLY A 135 4.62 -3.24 -21.01
C GLY A 135 3.23 -2.91 -20.45
N VAL A 136 2.92 -3.37 -19.23
CA VAL A 136 1.64 -3.17 -18.56
C VAL A 136 1.62 -1.82 -17.84
N LEU A 137 2.68 -1.53 -17.09
CA LEU A 137 2.86 -0.26 -16.39
C LEU A 137 3.69 0.69 -17.25
N VAL A 138 3.20 1.92 -17.45
CA VAL A 138 3.86 2.88 -18.36
C VAL A 138 4.03 4.24 -17.69
N LYS A 139 5.28 4.61 -17.40
CA LYS A 139 5.65 5.90 -16.76
C LYS A 139 5.73 7.08 -17.74
N ARG A 140 4.76 7.20 -18.66
CA ARG A 140 4.68 8.34 -19.62
C ARG A 140 3.97 9.56 -19.04
N GLY A 141 3.16 9.36 -18.02
CA GLY A 141 2.51 10.38 -17.22
C GLY A 141 2.23 9.81 -15.83
N ALA A 142 2.22 10.68 -14.84
CA ALA A 142 1.95 10.29 -13.46
C ALA A 142 0.82 11.13 -12.88
N ILE A 143 -0.08 10.52 -12.14
CA ILE A 143 -1.16 11.18 -11.43
C ILE A 143 -0.90 11.04 -9.93
N VAL A 144 -0.86 12.18 -9.23
CA VAL A 144 -0.73 12.24 -7.76
C VAL A 144 -2.06 12.65 -7.15
N ASP A 145 -2.51 11.87 -6.19
CA ASP A 145 -3.70 12.19 -5.41
C ASP A 145 -3.66 11.58 -4.00
N ALA A 146 -4.48 12.13 -3.11
CA ALA A 146 -4.58 11.68 -1.74
C ALA A 146 -5.99 11.18 -1.37
N SER A 147 -6.05 9.98 -0.79
CA SER A 147 -7.28 9.43 -0.20
C SER A 147 -7.14 9.29 1.31
N ILE A 148 -8.27 9.36 2.02
CA ILE A 148 -8.34 9.17 3.46
C ILE A 148 -8.62 7.68 3.74
N THR A 149 -7.91 7.15 4.73
CA THR A 149 -8.16 5.84 5.31
C THR A 149 -8.58 6.03 6.76
N ASP A 150 -9.84 5.71 7.06
CA ASP A 150 -10.42 5.91 8.38
C ASP A 150 -9.97 4.81 9.36
N SER A 151 -9.51 5.20 10.53
CA SER A 151 -9.19 4.29 11.64
C SER A 151 -10.42 4.09 12.53
N PRO A 152 -10.88 2.85 12.76
CA PRO A 152 -12.01 2.59 13.65
C PRO A 152 -11.66 2.84 15.13
N ARG A 153 -10.36 2.91 15.45
CA ARG A 153 -9.81 3.06 16.82
C ARG A 153 -9.72 4.51 17.26
N ARG A 154 -10.83 5.23 17.13
CA ARG A 154 -10.94 6.65 17.49
C ARG A 154 -10.94 6.85 19.01
N PRO A 155 -10.31 7.94 19.52
CA PRO A 155 -10.40 8.29 20.93
C PRO A 155 -11.87 8.53 21.33
N ARG A 156 -12.25 8.02 22.51
CA ARG A 156 -13.58 8.22 23.10
C ARG A 156 -13.44 8.93 24.45
N GLY A 157 -14.35 9.88 24.70
CA GLY A 157 -14.40 10.63 25.95
C GLY A 157 -13.36 11.76 26.03
N ARG A 158 -13.11 12.23 27.25
CA ARG A 158 -12.15 13.33 27.53
C ARG A 158 -10.71 12.83 27.43
N LYS A 159 -9.81 13.75 27.08
CA LYS A 159 -8.36 13.54 27.10
C LYS A 159 -7.87 13.47 28.55
N GLU A 160 -7.00 12.51 28.82
CA GLU A 160 -6.34 12.33 30.11
C GLU A 160 -4.86 12.63 29.93
N TYR A 161 -4.27 13.23 30.95
CA TYR A 161 -2.94 13.79 30.90
C TYR A 161 -2.18 13.39 32.16
N GLU A 162 -0.95 12.91 32.00
CA GLU A 162 -0.02 12.65 33.09
C GLU A 162 0.95 13.83 33.20
N VAL A 163 1.11 14.38 34.41
CA VAL A 163 2.12 15.39 34.69
C VAL A 163 3.44 14.66 34.89
N VAL A 164 4.43 14.98 34.05
CA VAL A 164 5.78 14.44 34.22
C VAL A 164 6.49 15.32 35.24
N GLU A 165 6.85 14.76 36.39
CA GLU A 165 7.62 15.50 37.40
C GLU A 165 9.04 15.76 36.89
N ASP A 166 9.42 17.04 36.89
CA ASP A 166 10.75 17.50 36.53
C ASP A 166 11.68 17.29 37.73
N ARG A 167 12.51 16.24 37.73
CA ARG A 167 13.65 16.13 38.66
C ARG A 167 14.70 15.10 38.25
N ASN A 168 15.78 15.58 37.64
CA ASN A 168 17.12 15.44 38.24
C ASN A 168 18.07 16.51 37.67
N GLU A 169 18.58 17.37 38.54
CA GLU A 169 19.52 18.47 38.24
C GLU A 169 20.96 17.97 37.97
N GLU A 170 21.16 16.97 37.10
CA GLU A 170 22.53 16.48 36.83
C GLU A 170 22.90 16.23 35.37
N SER A 171 22.08 16.67 34.41
CA SER A 171 22.49 16.65 33.01
C SER A 171 21.99 17.90 32.29
N GLY A 172 22.95 18.77 31.98
CA GLY A 172 22.69 20.10 31.45
C GLY A 172 22.04 20.13 30.06
N ARG A 173 21.23 21.18 29.93
CA ARG A 173 20.87 21.97 28.74
C ARG A 173 19.89 21.36 27.72
N ASP A 174 18.84 22.16 27.52
CA ASP A 174 17.91 22.25 26.40
C ASP A 174 16.82 21.17 26.27
N VAL A 175 15.84 21.20 27.18
CA VAL A 175 14.52 20.62 26.94
C VAL A 175 13.49 21.75 26.90
N ALA A 176 12.93 21.99 25.71
CA ALA A 176 11.94 23.02 25.43
C ALA A 176 10.70 22.94 26.35
N GLU A 177 10.11 24.10 26.65
CA GLU A 177 8.91 24.35 27.49
C GLU A 177 7.62 23.57 27.12
N ASN A 178 7.66 22.58 26.22
CA ASN A 178 6.48 21.86 25.71
C ASN A 178 6.26 20.44 26.27
N ALA A 179 6.96 20.01 27.33
CA ALA A 179 6.83 18.63 27.82
C ALA A 179 6.69 18.51 29.35
N MET A 180 5.81 19.30 29.98
CA MET A 180 5.38 19.06 31.37
C MET A 180 4.20 18.07 31.48
N VAL A 181 3.55 17.77 30.36
CA VAL A 181 2.31 16.98 30.35
C VAL A 181 2.29 16.01 29.17
N LYS A 182 2.14 14.71 29.45
CA LYS A 182 2.03 13.64 28.44
C LYS A 182 0.58 13.19 28.31
N GLU A 183 0.00 13.29 27.11
CA GLU A 183 -1.35 12.75 26.85
C GLU A 183 -1.33 11.21 26.99
N ILE A 184 -2.16 10.67 27.87
CA ILE A 184 -2.30 9.23 28.06
C ILE A 184 -3.13 8.70 26.90
N VAL A 185 -2.52 7.88 26.06
CA VAL A 185 -3.24 7.17 24.99
C VAL A 185 -4.05 6.05 25.62
N LYS A 186 -5.38 6.16 25.56
CA LYS A 186 -6.29 5.13 26.08
C LYS A 186 -6.08 3.78 25.38
N PRO A 187 -6.29 2.65 26.08
CA PRO A 187 -6.23 1.34 25.44
C PRO A 187 -7.22 1.26 24.28
N ASN A 188 -6.82 0.58 23.20
CA ASN A 188 -7.56 0.46 21.93
C ASN A 188 -7.75 1.74 21.11
N VAL A 189 -7.05 2.84 21.43
CA VAL A 189 -6.98 4.03 20.57
C VAL A 189 -5.75 3.96 19.68
N ASP A 190 -5.89 4.40 18.44
CA ASP A 190 -4.74 4.62 17.56
C ASP A 190 -4.06 5.95 17.90
N GLY A 191 -2.90 5.87 18.55
CA GLY A 191 -2.13 7.03 19.00
C GLY A 191 -1.45 7.82 17.89
N GLU A 192 -1.32 7.27 16.69
CA GLU A 192 -0.64 7.92 15.55
C GLU A 192 -1.62 8.49 14.52
N ALA A 193 -2.86 7.98 14.50
CA ALA A 193 -3.94 8.55 13.71
C ALA A 193 -4.34 9.97 14.17
N ARG A 194 -4.84 10.80 13.26
CA ARG A 194 -5.24 12.19 13.54
C ARG A 194 -6.59 12.52 12.92
N TRP A 195 -7.25 13.54 13.46
CA TRP A 195 -8.51 14.05 12.94
C TRP A 195 -8.29 15.02 11.76
N VAL A 196 -9.16 14.95 10.76
CA VAL A 196 -9.25 15.93 9.68
C VAL A 196 -10.71 16.18 9.31
N LYS A 197 -11.04 17.40 8.90
CA LYS A 197 -12.36 17.73 8.36
C LYS A 197 -12.28 17.80 6.84
N LYS A 198 -12.91 16.87 6.13
CA LYS A 198 -13.00 16.86 4.66
C LYS A 198 -14.46 16.91 4.24
N MET A 199 -14.81 17.83 3.35
CA MET A 199 -16.18 18.00 2.84
C MET A 199 -17.25 18.10 3.94
N GLY A 200 -16.95 18.81 5.04
CA GLY A 200 -17.87 18.98 6.16
C GLY A 200 -17.92 17.82 7.16
N LYS A 201 -17.36 16.65 6.83
CA LYS A 201 -17.31 15.46 7.69
C LYS A 201 -15.97 15.35 8.40
N LEU A 202 -16.00 14.85 9.63
CA LEU A 202 -14.81 14.53 10.42
C LEU A 202 -14.38 13.10 10.11
N HIS A 203 -13.10 12.95 9.81
CA HIS A 203 -12.42 11.68 9.56
C HIS A 203 -11.29 11.53 10.57
N PHE A 204 -11.10 10.32 11.09
CA PHE A 204 -10.02 10.01 12.02
C PHE A 204 -9.19 8.90 11.41
N GLY A 205 -7.89 9.10 11.18
CA GLY A 205 -7.06 8.09 10.57
C GLY A 205 -5.84 8.65 9.87
N TYR A 206 -5.62 8.17 8.66
CA TYR A 206 -4.45 8.43 7.84
C TYR A 206 -4.85 8.93 6.45
N LYS A 207 -3.86 9.44 5.71
CA LYS A 207 -3.94 9.69 4.29
C LYS A 207 -2.93 8.82 3.57
N ARG A 208 -3.32 8.30 2.41
CA ARG A 208 -2.41 7.71 1.43
C ARG A 208 -2.20 8.71 0.30
N HIS A 209 -0.96 8.99 -0.04
CA HIS A 209 -0.55 9.82 -1.17
C HIS A 209 0.00 8.89 -2.24
N SER A 210 -0.79 8.70 -3.29
CA SER A 210 -0.55 7.68 -4.29
C SER A 210 -0.06 8.32 -5.58
N VAL A 211 1.01 7.78 -6.16
CA VAL A 211 1.44 8.08 -7.52
C VAL A 211 0.98 6.95 -8.40
N THR A 212 0.17 7.26 -9.41
CA THR A 212 -0.31 6.27 -10.39
C THR A 212 0.14 6.60 -11.80
N ASP A 213 0.21 5.60 -12.67
CA ASP A 213 0.40 5.81 -14.09
C ASP A 213 -0.89 6.30 -14.77
N GLU A 214 -0.84 6.57 -16.08
CA GLU A 214 -2.01 6.97 -16.84
C GLU A 214 -3.06 5.85 -17.02
N ASN A 215 -2.81 4.62 -16.59
CA ASN A 215 -3.78 3.53 -16.53
C ASN A 215 -4.37 3.33 -15.13
N GLY A 216 -3.91 4.13 -14.16
CA GLY A 216 -4.27 4.09 -12.76
C GLY A 216 -3.50 3.06 -11.94
N LEU A 217 -2.52 2.35 -12.49
CA LEU A 217 -1.67 1.43 -11.73
C LEU A 217 -0.79 2.23 -10.75
N VAL A 218 -0.66 1.73 -9.53
CA VAL A 218 0.05 2.41 -8.45
C VAL A 218 1.56 2.20 -8.59
N ILE A 219 2.29 3.29 -8.76
CA ILE A 219 3.76 3.28 -8.90
C ILE A 219 4.41 3.38 -7.50
N ALA A 220 3.88 4.25 -6.65
CA ALA A 220 4.41 4.49 -5.30
C ALA A 220 3.31 5.01 -4.36
N GLU A 221 3.52 4.83 -3.06
CA GLU A 221 2.64 5.33 -2.00
C GLU A 221 3.48 5.97 -0.88
N GLU A 222 2.91 6.97 -0.23
CA GLU A 222 3.35 7.47 1.07
C GLU A 222 2.14 7.54 1.99
N THR A 223 2.33 7.22 3.27
CA THR A 223 1.25 7.30 4.26
C THR A 223 1.59 8.32 5.32
N THR A 224 0.62 9.18 5.64
CA THR A 224 0.76 10.22 6.66
C THR A 224 -0.45 10.21 7.59
N PRO A 225 -0.34 10.77 8.80
CA PRO A 225 -1.51 11.09 9.60
C PRO A 225 -2.49 12.00 8.83
N ALA A 226 -3.79 11.89 9.10
CA ALA A 226 -4.79 12.55 8.26
C ALA A 226 -4.81 14.10 8.36
N ASN A 227 -4.28 14.67 9.43
CA ASN A 227 -4.16 16.12 9.60
C ASN A 227 -3.07 16.75 8.73
N GLU A 228 -2.13 15.95 8.21
CA GLU A 228 -1.06 16.46 7.35
C GLU A 228 -1.61 17.01 6.05
N SER A 229 -1.00 18.10 5.59
CA SER A 229 -1.42 18.79 4.37
C SER A 229 -0.83 18.13 3.13
N ASP A 230 -1.68 17.82 2.16
CA ASP A 230 -1.29 17.20 0.89
C ASP A 230 -0.20 18.02 0.16
N ILE A 231 -0.20 19.35 0.34
CA ILE A 231 0.82 20.27 -0.21
C ILE A 231 2.24 19.81 0.13
N LYS A 232 2.48 19.29 1.34
CA LYS A 232 3.82 18.95 1.83
C LYS A 232 4.30 17.57 1.40
N HIS A 233 3.41 16.73 0.86
CA HIS A 233 3.67 15.31 0.63
C HIS A 233 3.67 14.93 -0.85
N LEU A 234 4.11 15.86 -1.71
CA LEU A 234 4.31 15.60 -3.14
C LEU A 234 5.68 14.94 -3.43
N GLU A 235 6.72 15.35 -2.71
CA GLU A 235 8.11 14.98 -3.02
C GLU A 235 8.39 13.49 -2.77
N LYS A 236 8.16 13.00 -1.55
CA LYS A 236 8.47 11.61 -1.18
C LYS A 236 7.83 10.55 -2.10
N PRO A 237 6.53 10.62 -2.44
CA PRO A 237 5.94 9.65 -3.37
C PRO A 237 6.59 9.70 -4.76
N LEU A 238 6.97 10.89 -5.25
CA LEU A 238 7.62 11.04 -6.55
C LEU A 238 9.06 10.50 -6.55
N GLU A 239 9.79 10.68 -5.44
CA GLU A 239 11.13 10.10 -5.27
C GLU A 239 11.07 8.57 -5.33
N LYS A 240 10.12 7.96 -4.62
CA LYS A 240 9.85 6.51 -4.68
C LYS A 240 9.47 6.06 -6.09
N ALA A 241 8.69 6.86 -6.82
CA ALA A 241 8.20 6.51 -8.15
C ALA A 241 9.27 6.45 -9.25
N LYS A 242 10.41 7.14 -9.06
CA LYS A 242 11.56 7.17 -10.01
C LYS A 242 11.12 7.38 -11.45
N LEU A 243 10.35 8.45 -11.68
CA LEU A 243 9.78 8.75 -13.00
C LEU A 243 10.87 9.22 -13.99
N PRO A 244 10.73 8.91 -15.30
CA PRO A 244 11.61 9.44 -16.33
C PRO A 244 11.58 10.98 -16.38
N GLN A 245 12.68 11.59 -16.85
CA GLN A 245 12.73 13.04 -17.05
C GLN A 245 11.65 13.49 -18.03
N SER A 246 11.16 14.71 -17.86
CA SER A 246 10.10 15.33 -18.67
C SER A 246 8.72 14.67 -18.57
N THR A 247 8.51 13.74 -17.63
CA THR A 247 7.19 13.14 -17.39
C THR A 247 6.21 14.18 -16.84
N PRO A 248 4.99 14.33 -17.41
CA PRO A 248 3.93 15.16 -16.85
C PRO A 248 3.38 14.57 -15.55
N VAL A 249 3.32 15.41 -14.50
CA VAL A 249 2.74 15.07 -13.20
C VAL A 249 1.43 15.83 -13.00
N TYR A 250 0.32 15.10 -13.00
CA TYR A 250 -1.03 15.62 -12.83
C TYR A 250 -1.43 15.56 -11.35
N ALA A 251 -1.82 16.69 -10.76
CA ALA A 251 -2.25 16.74 -9.36
C ALA A 251 -3.38 17.75 -9.13
N ASP A 252 -4.06 17.64 -7.98
CA ASP A 252 -5.14 18.56 -7.62
C ASP A 252 -4.66 19.99 -7.38
N LYS A 253 -5.60 20.93 -7.39
CA LYS A 253 -5.40 22.31 -6.92
C LYS A 253 -4.90 22.36 -5.48
N GLY A 254 -5.16 21.31 -4.70
CA GLY A 254 -4.61 21.13 -3.36
C GLY A 254 -3.08 21.11 -3.34
N TYR A 255 -2.42 20.72 -4.42
CA TYR A 255 -0.95 20.67 -4.53
C TYR A 255 -0.32 21.92 -5.14
N ASP A 256 -1.13 22.92 -5.54
CA ASP A 256 -0.64 24.14 -6.18
C ASP A 256 0.09 25.04 -5.17
N SER A 257 1.41 24.86 -5.09
CA SER A 257 2.33 25.67 -4.28
C SER A 257 3.61 25.99 -5.06
N THR A 258 4.31 27.05 -4.67
CA THR A 258 5.62 27.40 -5.23
C THR A 258 6.65 26.31 -4.95
N ALA A 259 6.72 25.84 -3.70
CA ALA A 259 7.60 24.74 -3.29
C ALA A 259 7.41 23.48 -4.16
N ASN A 260 6.16 23.07 -4.43
CA ASN A 260 5.90 21.89 -5.26
C ASN A 260 6.30 22.09 -6.73
N LYS A 261 6.18 23.31 -7.25
CA LYS A 261 6.68 23.63 -8.60
C LYS A 261 8.21 23.57 -8.65
N ASP A 262 8.88 24.01 -7.60
CA ASP A 262 10.34 23.94 -7.49
C ASP A 262 10.84 22.49 -7.33
N VAL A 263 10.14 21.66 -6.55
CA VAL A 263 10.39 20.21 -6.45
C VAL A 263 10.29 19.56 -7.83
N LEU A 264 9.20 19.79 -8.56
CA LEU A 264 9.01 19.24 -9.90
C LEU A 264 10.09 19.70 -10.87
N LYS A 265 10.50 20.98 -10.79
CA LYS A 265 11.60 21.52 -11.61
C LYS A 265 12.93 20.86 -11.26
N ARG A 266 13.24 20.68 -9.98
CA ARG A 266 14.45 19.99 -9.48
C ARG A 266 14.50 18.54 -9.98
N MET A 267 13.38 17.83 -9.93
CA MET A 267 13.24 16.47 -10.43
C MET A 267 13.14 16.38 -11.97
N LYS A 268 13.21 17.51 -12.69
CA LYS A 268 13.06 17.62 -14.15
C LYS A 268 11.73 17.04 -14.67
N LEU A 269 10.65 17.19 -13.91
CA LEU A 269 9.30 16.75 -14.24
C LEU A 269 8.45 17.92 -14.74
N LYS A 270 7.48 17.64 -15.61
CA LYS A 270 6.57 18.68 -16.15
C LYS A 270 5.38 18.86 -15.21
N SER A 271 5.25 20.05 -14.63
CA SER A 271 4.11 20.35 -13.77
C SER A 271 2.80 20.44 -14.56
N ARG A 272 1.84 19.60 -14.19
CA ARG A 272 0.43 19.65 -14.62
C ARG A 272 -0.48 19.68 -13.39
N ILE A 273 -0.11 20.50 -12.41
CA ILE A 273 -0.93 20.76 -11.21
C ILE A 273 -2.05 21.72 -11.59
N MET A 274 -3.28 21.42 -11.17
CA MET A 274 -4.41 22.31 -11.43
C MET A 274 -4.21 23.67 -10.76
N HIS A 275 -4.54 24.73 -11.48
CA HIS A 275 -4.44 26.09 -10.97
C HIS A 275 -5.49 26.37 -9.90
N LYS A 276 -5.05 26.96 -8.80
CA LYS A 276 -5.92 27.41 -7.70
C LYS A 276 -6.21 28.92 -7.82
N GLY A 277 -7.48 29.31 -7.68
CA GLY A 277 -7.83 30.72 -7.51
C GLY A 277 -7.33 31.23 -6.16
N VAL A 278 -6.75 32.43 -6.14
CA VAL A 278 -6.28 33.08 -4.91
C VAL A 278 -7.17 34.28 -4.57
N ARG A 279 -7.18 34.71 -3.30
CA ARG A 279 -8.01 35.84 -2.86
C ARG A 279 -7.69 37.07 -3.73
N GLY A 280 -8.71 37.63 -4.38
CA GLY A 280 -8.57 38.77 -5.28
C GLY A 280 -8.17 38.45 -6.73
N ARG A 281 -7.83 37.19 -7.07
CA ARG A 281 -7.54 36.78 -8.45
C ARG A 281 -8.33 35.53 -8.83
N LYS A 282 -9.35 35.74 -9.66
CA LYS A 282 -10.11 34.65 -10.29
C LYS A 282 -9.26 33.94 -11.35
N LEU A 283 -9.57 32.67 -11.60
CA LEU A 283 -8.95 31.88 -12.66
C LEU A 283 -9.36 32.45 -14.03
N THR A 284 -8.38 32.66 -14.89
CA THR A 284 -8.58 33.02 -16.30
C THR A 284 -9.27 31.87 -17.05
N GLU A 285 -9.95 32.18 -18.16
CA GLU A 285 -10.56 31.13 -19.00
C GLU A 285 -9.56 30.08 -19.46
N ARG A 286 -8.32 30.50 -19.75
CA ARG A 286 -7.23 29.60 -20.15
C ARG A 286 -6.87 28.64 -19.02
N GLU A 287 -6.70 29.13 -17.79
CA GLU A 287 -6.43 28.29 -16.62
C GLU A 287 -7.59 27.33 -16.33
N GLN A 288 -8.83 27.77 -16.54
CA GLN A 288 -10.01 26.90 -16.40
C GLN A 288 -10.01 25.77 -17.44
N ARG A 289 -9.74 26.06 -18.72
CA ARG A 289 -9.63 25.04 -19.78
C ARG A 289 -8.50 24.05 -19.49
N ILE A 290 -7.37 24.52 -18.97
CA ILE A 290 -6.25 23.65 -18.52
C ILE A 290 -6.71 22.74 -17.37
N ASN A 291 -7.40 23.28 -16.38
CA ASN A 291 -7.93 22.49 -15.26
C ASN A 291 -8.90 21.41 -15.75
N VAL A 292 -9.80 21.72 -16.70
CA VAL A 292 -10.70 20.72 -17.30
C VAL A 292 -9.93 19.61 -18.00
N ALA A 293 -8.88 19.94 -18.75
CA ALA A 293 -8.05 18.94 -19.42
C ALA A 293 -7.30 18.04 -18.42
N ILE A 294 -6.76 18.62 -17.34
CA ILE A 294 -6.09 17.88 -16.27
C ILE A 294 -7.08 16.94 -15.55
N SER A 295 -8.28 17.43 -15.22
CA SER A 295 -9.31 16.63 -14.53
C SER A 295 -9.71 15.38 -15.31
N LYS A 296 -9.80 15.44 -16.65
CA LYS A 296 -10.08 14.26 -17.49
C LYS A 296 -9.05 13.14 -17.34
N THR A 297 -7.79 13.51 -17.05
CA THR A 297 -6.72 12.54 -16.81
C THR A 297 -6.74 12.07 -15.36
N ARG A 298 -6.95 12.99 -14.41
CA ARG A 298 -6.94 12.68 -12.97
C ARG A 298 -8.02 11.71 -12.53
N TYR A 299 -9.21 11.70 -13.13
CA TYR A 299 -10.30 10.76 -12.78
C TYR A 299 -9.85 9.29 -12.68
N LYS A 300 -8.79 8.89 -13.39
CA LYS A 300 -8.25 7.53 -13.35
C LYS A 300 -7.72 7.12 -11.96
N VAL A 301 -7.17 8.06 -11.17
CA VAL A 301 -6.73 7.78 -9.80
C VAL A 301 -7.91 7.62 -8.84
N GLU A 302 -8.98 8.40 -9.05
CA GLU A 302 -10.23 8.25 -8.28
C GLU A 302 -10.86 6.87 -8.53
N ARG A 303 -10.80 6.39 -9.78
CA ARG A 303 -11.18 5.01 -10.11
C ARG A 303 -10.31 4.00 -9.37
N THR A 304 -9.00 4.24 -9.26
CA THR A 304 -8.09 3.36 -8.51
C THR A 304 -8.49 3.27 -7.05
N PHE A 305 -8.71 4.40 -6.38
CA PHE A 305 -9.22 4.39 -5.01
C PHE A 305 -10.58 3.68 -4.93
N GLY A 306 -11.54 4.07 -5.77
CA GLY A 306 -12.87 3.47 -5.79
C GLY A 306 -12.87 1.96 -6.06
N SER A 307 -11.89 1.44 -6.80
CA SER A 307 -11.68 0.01 -7.01
C SER A 307 -11.06 -0.66 -5.78
N ILE A 308 -10.04 -0.06 -5.16
CA ILE A 308 -9.45 -0.61 -3.91
C ILE A 308 -10.52 -0.69 -2.81
N HIS A 309 -11.32 0.35 -2.64
CA HIS A 309 -12.43 0.36 -1.68
C HIS A 309 -13.46 -0.75 -1.97
N ARG A 310 -13.89 -0.91 -3.23
CA ARG A 310 -14.96 -1.85 -3.60
C ARG A 310 -14.51 -3.30 -3.71
N TRP A 311 -13.31 -3.55 -4.20
CA TRP A 311 -12.83 -4.91 -4.46
C TRP A 311 -12.16 -5.54 -3.24
N PHE A 312 -11.46 -4.73 -2.44
CA PHE A 312 -10.59 -5.23 -1.36
C PHE A 312 -11.02 -4.77 0.02
N HIS A 313 -12.20 -4.15 0.14
CA HIS A 313 -12.69 -3.54 1.39
C HIS A 313 -11.70 -2.53 1.98
N GLY A 314 -10.94 -1.85 1.12
CA GLY A 314 -9.98 -0.83 1.51
C GLY A 314 -10.63 0.44 2.04
N GLY A 315 -9.80 1.37 2.52
CA GLY A 315 -10.25 2.65 3.06
C GLY A 315 -10.54 2.69 4.55
N ILE A 316 -10.42 1.54 5.22
CA ILE A 316 -10.44 1.43 6.67
C ILE A 316 -9.10 0.88 7.12
N ALA A 317 -8.46 1.54 8.09
CA ALA A 317 -7.20 1.05 8.66
C ALA A 317 -7.49 -0.21 9.47
N ARG A 318 -6.90 -1.33 9.03
CA ARG A 318 -7.03 -2.64 9.69
C ARG A 318 -6.06 -2.78 10.86
N TYR A 319 -4.98 -1.99 10.82
CA TYR A 319 -3.92 -2.00 11.82
C TYR A 319 -3.84 -0.67 12.57
N VAL A 320 -3.04 -0.69 13.63
CA VAL A 320 -2.74 0.48 14.45
C VAL A 320 -1.31 0.92 14.18
N GLY A 321 -1.13 2.23 14.07
CA GLY A 321 0.16 2.84 13.80
C GLY A 321 0.42 3.07 12.31
N LEU A 322 1.25 4.06 12.05
CA LEU A 322 1.58 4.56 10.73
C LEU A 322 2.28 3.51 9.88
N ALA A 323 3.29 2.83 10.41
CA ALA A 323 4.08 1.85 9.67
C ALA A 323 3.22 0.66 9.18
N LYS A 324 2.34 0.15 10.04
CA LYS A 324 1.44 -0.96 9.68
C LYS A 324 0.35 -0.52 8.70
N THR A 325 -0.16 0.69 8.85
CA THR A 325 -1.13 1.26 7.90
C THR A 325 -0.47 1.54 6.55
N HIS A 326 0.79 1.98 6.54
CA HIS A 326 1.57 2.14 5.32
C HIS A 326 1.74 0.80 4.59
N ALA A 327 2.14 -0.26 5.30
CA ALA A 327 2.21 -1.60 4.76
C ALA A 327 0.87 -2.09 4.19
N GLN A 328 -0.26 -1.77 4.84
CA GLN A 328 -1.59 -2.04 4.30
C GLN A 328 -1.80 -1.35 2.95
N HIS A 329 -1.50 -0.04 2.86
CA HIS A 329 -1.68 0.71 1.61
C HIS A 329 -0.84 0.16 0.47
N ILE A 330 0.41 -0.22 0.75
CA ILE A 330 1.30 -0.85 -0.23
C ILE A 330 0.77 -2.22 -0.64
N MET A 331 0.31 -3.04 0.31
CA MET A 331 -0.25 -4.36 0.00
C MET A 331 -1.52 -4.24 -0.87
N GLU A 332 -2.39 -3.26 -0.58
CA GLU A 332 -3.55 -2.93 -1.42
C GLU A 332 -3.15 -2.45 -2.81
N ALA A 333 -2.08 -1.66 -2.93
CA ALA A 333 -1.54 -1.20 -4.21
C ALA A 333 -1.01 -2.35 -5.06
N ILE A 334 -0.23 -3.25 -4.47
CA ILE A 334 0.25 -4.48 -5.11
C ILE A 334 -0.94 -5.33 -5.57
N ALA A 335 -1.88 -5.61 -4.65
CA ALA A 335 -3.06 -6.40 -4.94
C ALA A 335 -3.87 -5.82 -6.10
N TYR A 336 -4.05 -4.49 -6.12
CA TYR A 336 -4.73 -3.77 -7.19
C TYR A 336 -4.00 -3.87 -8.53
N ASN A 337 -2.68 -3.66 -8.54
CA ASN A 337 -1.89 -3.72 -9.77
C ASN A 337 -1.96 -5.11 -10.40
N LEU A 338 -1.76 -6.15 -9.59
CA LEU A 338 -1.88 -7.54 -10.04
C LEU A 338 -3.30 -7.83 -10.54
N TYR A 339 -4.33 -7.41 -9.82
CA TYR A 339 -5.72 -7.63 -10.22
C TYR A 339 -6.08 -6.99 -11.57
N ARG A 340 -5.53 -5.80 -11.84
CA ARG A 340 -5.75 -5.06 -13.10
C ARG A 340 -4.94 -5.60 -14.28
N THR A 341 -3.82 -6.27 -14.02
CA THR A 341 -2.82 -6.60 -15.03
C THR A 341 -3.36 -7.50 -16.15
N PRO A 342 -4.03 -8.64 -15.90
CA PRO A 342 -4.55 -9.50 -16.96
C PRO A 342 -5.46 -8.77 -17.95
N GLY A 343 -6.34 -7.89 -17.46
CA GLY A 343 -7.24 -7.10 -18.29
C GLY A 343 -6.51 -6.05 -19.15
N ILE A 344 -5.42 -5.46 -18.63
CA ILE A 344 -4.58 -4.53 -19.40
C ILE A 344 -3.82 -5.27 -20.50
N ILE A 345 -3.25 -6.44 -20.21
CA ILE A 345 -2.56 -7.26 -21.20
C ILE A 345 -3.52 -7.59 -22.36
N VAL A 346 -4.71 -8.11 -22.05
CA VAL A 346 -5.72 -8.42 -23.07
C VAL A 346 -6.09 -7.17 -23.88
N SER A 347 -6.29 -6.03 -23.23
CA SER A 347 -6.60 -4.77 -23.94
C SER A 347 -5.45 -4.27 -24.81
N ASN A 348 -4.20 -4.58 -24.47
CA ASN A 348 -3.03 -4.19 -25.25
C ASN A 348 -2.82 -5.12 -26.45
N SER A 349 -3.13 -6.41 -26.31
CA SER A 349 -3.05 -7.39 -27.41
C SER A 349 -4.15 -7.23 -28.47
N LEU A 350 -5.24 -6.55 -28.13
CA LEU A 350 -6.35 -6.27 -29.06
C LEU A 350 -6.17 -4.96 -29.87
N LYS A 351 -5.11 -4.20 -29.61
CA LYS A 351 -4.73 -2.99 -30.35
C LYS A 351 -3.62 -3.33 -31.33
#